data_AF-A0A972AW71-F1
#
_entry.id   AF-A0A972AW71-F1
#
_cell.length_a   1.000
_cell.length_b   1.000
_cell.length_c   1.000
_cell.angle_alpha   90.00
_cell.angle_beta   90.00
_cell.angle_gamma   90.00
#
_symmetry.space_group_name_H-M   'P 1'
#
loop_
_entity.id
_entity.type
_entity.pdbx_description
1 polymer ?
#
loop_
_entity_poly.entity_id
_entity_poly.type
_entity_poly.pdbx_seq_one_letter_code
_entity_poly.pdbx_strand_id
1 'polypeptide(L)'
;MKKTLTIILLLTAFCVGAYQPQAKTEIKGTPVEPVKITEAIYQEDYKCPIEPPSNTDGAVALPEWKVTYDPLDKTNLTGVQLETLAPGLGEALYKMEQKHGVNAIFCLSVGWVESGWKHTAARNNYWGITKVGGGFRSWDSLESAIDGFGAYMNQKMYHGKPIEQVAKIYCPPTWQKWAGDVRAAMAGYFSEVE
;
A
#
# COMPACT_ATOMS: atom_id res chain seq x y z
N MET A 1 34.08 1.30 30.31
CA MET A 1 33.97 2.20 29.15
C MET A 1 32.61 1.99 28.49
N LYS A 2 31.68 2.93 28.66
CA LYS A 2 30.35 2.87 28.03
C LYS A 2 30.45 3.62 26.69
N LYS A 3 30.39 2.91 25.56
CA LYS A 3 30.33 3.55 24.23
C LYS A 3 28.87 3.75 23.88
N THR A 4 28.40 4.98 24.00
CA THR A 4 27.11 5.42 23.46
C THR A 4 27.25 5.54 21.95
N LEU A 5 26.59 4.64 21.21
CA LEU A 5 26.57 4.68 19.75
C LEU A 5 25.44 5.63 19.32
N THR A 6 25.79 6.89 19.04
CA THR A 6 24.86 7.86 18.45
C THR A 6 24.73 7.53 16.97
N ILE A 7 23.64 6.85 16.59
CA ILE A 7 23.26 6.66 15.19
C ILE A 7 22.64 7.97 14.70
N ILE A 8 23.42 8.74 13.94
CA ILE A 8 22.95 9.91 13.20
C ILE A 8 22.24 9.39 11.95
N LEU A 9 20.91 9.33 12.00
CA LEU A 9 20.07 9.06 10.84
C LEU A 9 19.97 10.35 10.00
N LEU A 10 20.86 10.52 9.03
CA LEU A 10 20.74 11.56 8.00
C LEU A 10 19.72 11.09 6.95
N LEU A 11 18.44 11.41 7.17
CA LEU A 11 17.39 11.36 6.15
C LEU A 11 17.13 12.77 5.63
N THR A 12 17.77 13.13 4.54
CA THR A 12 17.30 14.23 3.68
C THR A 12 16.23 13.68 2.76
N ALA A 13 14.99 13.63 3.26
CA ALA A 13 13.81 13.38 2.44
C ALA A 13 13.52 14.64 1.61
N PHE A 14 13.62 14.52 0.28
CA PHE A 14 13.02 15.48 -0.64
C PHE A 14 11.50 15.34 -0.55
N CYS A 15 10.87 16.05 0.38
CA CYS A 15 9.42 16.23 0.36
C CYS A 15 9.06 17.18 -0.79
N VAL A 16 8.76 16.66 -1.97
CA VAL A 16 8.20 17.46 -3.07
C VAL A 16 6.95 16.77 -3.62
N GLY A 17 5.80 17.39 -3.42
CA GLY A 17 4.54 16.98 -4.04
C GLY A 17 3.36 17.17 -3.10
N ALA A 18 2.73 18.34 -3.15
CA ALA A 18 1.38 18.50 -2.62
C ALA A 18 0.43 17.57 -3.39
N TYR A 19 -0.51 16.94 -2.69
CA TYR A 19 -1.62 16.22 -3.30
C TYR A 19 -2.31 17.11 -4.34
N GLN A 20 -2.33 16.66 -5.59
CA GLN A 20 -3.21 17.17 -6.64
C GLN A 20 -4.04 15.97 -7.08
N PRO A 21 -5.37 15.98 -6.88
CA PRO A 21 -6.22 14.94 -7.46
C PRO A 21 -5.98 14.93 -8.97
N GLN A 22 -5.77 13.74 -9.54
CA GLN A 22 -5.57 13.64 -10.99
C GLN A 22 -6.77 14.28 -11.69
N ALA A 23 -6.48 15.23 -12.58
CA ALA A 23 -7.50 15.94 -13.33
C ALA A 23 -8.34 14.92 -14.11
N LYS A 24 -9.65 14.92 -13.87
CA LYS A 24 -10.63 14.22 -14.69
C LYS A 24 -10.43 14.66 -16.12
N THR A 25 -9.90 13.79 -16.96
CA THR A 25 -10.06 13.95 -18.41
C THR A 25 -11.53 13.73 -18.69
N GLU A 26 -12.23 14.83 -18.95
CA GLU A 26 -13.63 14.85 -19.37
C GLU A 26 -13.70 14.20 -20.76
N ILE A 27 -13.82 12.87 -20.78
CA ILE A 27 -14.24 12.16 -21.98
C ILE A 27 -15.70 12.57 -22.18
N LYS A 28 -15.98 13.39 -23.20
CA LYS A 28 -17.34 13.72 -23.62
C LYS A 28 -18.05 12.41 -23.98
N GLY A 29 -18.76 11.86 -23.00
CA GLY A 29 -19.51 10.63 -23.14
C GLY A 29 -20.62 10.83 -24.15
N THR A 30 -20.51 10.13 -25.28
CA THR A 30 -21.71 9.62 -25.93
C THR A 30 -22.45 8.74 -24.93
N PRO A 31 -23.80 8.71 -24.92
CA PRO A 31 -24.56 7.92 -23.96
C PRO A 31 -24.16 6.45 -24.09
N VAL A 32 -23.38 5.95 -23.13
CA VAL A 32 -23.11 4.54 -23.00
C VAL A 32 -24.35 3.91 -22.39
N GLU A 33 -25.07 3.14 -23.21
CA GLU A 33 -26.13 2.26 -22.74
C GLU A 33 -25.59 1.38 -21.60
N PRO A 34 -26.43 1.04 -20.60
CA PRO A 34 -26.01 0.20 -19.49
C PRO A 34 -25.48 -1.12 -20.05
N VAL A 35 -24.18 -1.35 -19.86
CA VAL A 35 -23.54 -2.62 -20.20
C VAL A 35 -24.17 -3.68 -19.31
N LYS A 36 -25.06 -4.49 -19.90
CA LYS A 36 -25.49 -5.74 -19.28
C LYS A 36 -24.26 -6.61 -19.15
N ILE A 37 -23.83 -6.86 -17.92
CA ILE A 37 -22.77 -7.79 -17.60
C ILE A 37 -23.30 -9.18 -17.97
N THR A 38 -23.00 -9.64 -19.17
CA THR A 38 -23.17 -11.04 -19.57
C THR A 38 -21.87 -11.77 -19.25
N GLU A 39 -22.01 -13.02 -18.80
CA GLU A 39 -21.02 -13.87 -18.10
C GLU A 39 -19.74 -14.26 -18.88
N ALA A 40 -19.18 -13.41 -19.75
CA ALA A 40 -18.13 -13.83 -20.68
C ALA A 40 -16.94 -12.89 -20.74
N ILE A 41 -16.16 -12.81 -19.65
CA ILE A 41 -14.70 -12.55 -19.75
C ILE A 41 -13.95 -13.35 -18.67
N TYR A 42 -14.04 -14.68 -18.73
CA TYR A 42 -13.01 -15.55 -18.16
C TYR A 42 -12.00 -15.84 -19.27
N GLN A 43 -10.80 -15.24 -19.20
CA GLN A 43 -9.65 -15.74 -19.93
C GLN A 43 -8.89 -16.72 -19.02
N GLU A 44 -8.60 -17.90 -19.55
CA GLU A 44 -8.32 -19.13 -18.81
C GLU A 44 -6.91 -19.25 -18.18
N ASP A 45 -6.05 -18.23 -18.23
CA ASP A 45 -4.62 -18.43 -17.87
C ASP A 45 -4.12 -17.66 -16.62
N TYR A 46 -5.00 -17.00 -15.86
CA TYR A 46 -4.64 -16.39 -14.56
C TYR A 46 -4.85 -17.37 -13.40
N LYS A 47 -3.91 -18.32 -13.23
CA LYS A 47 -3.87 -19.17 -12.03
C LYS A 47 -3.26 -18.40 -10.85
N CYS A 48 -4.07 -17.60 -10.17
CA CYS A 48 -3.78 -17.12 -8.82
C CYS A 48 -3.76 -18.34 -7.87
N PRO A 49 -2.64 -18.71 -7.22
CA PRO A 49 -2.58 -19.87 -6.35
C PRO A 49 -3.10 -19.52 -4.96
N ILE A 50 -4.38 -19.21 -4.90
CA ILE A 50 -5.25 -19.38 -3.73
C ILE A 50 -6.64 -19.59 -4.32
N GLU A 51 -6.96 -20.85 -4.60
CA GLU A 51 -8.36 -21.22 -4.80
C GLU A 51 -9.13 -20.79 -3.53
N PRO A 52 -10.27 -20.09 -3.67
CA PRO A 52 -11.15 -19.89 -2.52
C PRO A 52 -11.46 -21.28 -1.93
N PRO A 53 -11.50 -21.42 -0.59
CA PRO A 53 -11.61 -22.74 0.04
C PRO A 53 -12.78 -23.52 -0.56
N SER A 54 -12.48 -24.70 -1.11
CA SER A 54 -13.46 -25.58 -1.73
C SER A 54 -14.48 -26.06 -0.68
N ASN A 55 -15.74 -25.77 -0.97
CA ASN A 55 -16.92 -25.89 -0.11
C ASN A 55 -17.19 -27.32 0.41
N THR A 56 -17.55 -27.45 1.69
CA THR A 56 -18.75 -28.16 2.18
C THR A 56 -18.90 -27.89 3.68
N ASP A 57 -20.06 -27.38 4.08
CA ASP A 57 -20.49 -27.01 5.44
C ASP A 57 -20.00 -25.65 5.99
N GLY A 58 -20.50 -24.57 5.38
CA GLY A 58 -20.52 -23.24 5.98
C GLY A 58 -19.78 -22.20 5.13
N ALA A 59 -20.49 -21.56 4.21
CA ALA A 59 -19.99 -20.40 3.50
C ALA A 59 -19.68 -19.29 4.52
N VAL A 60 -18.41 -19.16 4.91
CA VAL A 60 -17.94 -18.04 5.70
C VAL A 60 -17.94 -16.84 4.76
N ALA A 61 -18.88 -15.92 4.94
CA ALA A 61 -18.91 -14.68 4.20
C ALA A 61 -17.52 -14.02 4.27
N LEU A 62 -16.98 -13.59 3.13
CA LEU A 62 -15.78 -12.78 3.13
C LEU A 62 -16.03 -11.56 4.02
N PRO A 63 -15.06 -11.16 4.85
CA PRO A 63 -15.24 -10.03 5.73
C PRO A 63 -15.54 -8.79 4.89
N GLU A 64 -16.53 -8.01 5.33
CA GLU A 64 -16.84 -6.73 4.70
C GLU A 64 -15.60 -5.84 4.71
N TRP A 65 -15.40 -5.12 3.60
CA TRP A 65 -14.34 -4.13 3.51
C TRP A 65 -14.64 -2.98 4.47
N LYS A 66 -13.60 -2.35 5.01
CA LYS A 66 -13.76 -1.23 5.94
C LYS A 66 -12.79 -0.10 5.67
N VAL A 67 -13.28 1.11 5.88
CA VAL A 67 -12.42 2.31 5.95
C VAL A 67 -11.69 2.30 7.29
N THR A 68 -10.39 2.14 7.25
CA THR A 68 -9.52 2.22 8.43
C THR A 68 -8.20 2.89 8.08
N TYR A 69 -7.74 3.77 8.97
CA TYR A 69 -6.48 4.50 8.83
C TYR A 69 -5.38 3.92 9.72
N ASP A 70 -5.62 2.77 10.35
CA ASP A 70 -4.58 2.09 11.12
C ASP A 70 -3.68 1.27 10.17
N PRO A 71 -2.34 1.43 10.24
CA PRO A 71 -1.40 0.70 9.38
C PRO A 71 -1.50 -0.82 9.47
N LEU A 72 -2.01 -1.36 10.57
CA LEU A 72 -2.06 -2.81 10.85
C LEU A 72 -3.49 -3.34 10.97
N ASP A 73 -4.44 -2.57 10.47
CA ASP A 73 -5.82 -3.00 10.37
C ASP A 73 -6.17 -3.24 8.91
N LYS A 74 -6.51 -4.50 8.59
CA LYS A 74 -6.79 -4.91 7.21
C LYS A 74 -7.98 -4.15 6.65
N THR A 75 -7.88 -3.79 5.38
CA THR A 75 -8.96 -3.16 4.63
C THR A 75 -10.03 -4.18 4.23
N ASN A 76 -9.63 -5.46 4.09
CA ASN A 76 -10.44 -6.55 3.55
C ASN A 76 -10.90 -6.30 2.10
N LEU A 77 -10.22 -5.41 1.38
CA LEU A 77 -10.44 -5.26 -0.06
C LEU A 77 -10.01 -6.54 -0.78
N THR A 78 -10.80 -6.93 -1.77
CA THR A 78 -10.44 -8.03 -2.66
C THR A 78 -9.27 -7.63 -3.57
N GLY A 79 -8.54 -8.61 -4.10
CA GLY A 79 -7.51 -8.36 -5.10
C GLY A 79 -8.03 -7.58 -6.33
N VAL A 80 -9.28 -7.80 -6.73
CA VAL A 80 -9.92 -7.09 -7.86
C VAL A 80 -10.17 -5.61 -7.54
N GLN A 81 -10.63 -5.30 -6.32
CA GLN A 81 -10.80 -3.92 -5.89
C GLN A 81 -9.44 -3.21 -5.82
N LEU A 82 -8.42 -3.87 -5.27
CA LEU A 82 -7.07 -3.32 -5.21
C LEU A 82 -6.44 -3.15 -6.60
N GLU A 83 -6.72 -4.05 -7.55
CA GLU A 83 -6.28 -3.95 -8.94
C GLU A 83 -6.95 -2.76 -9.65
N THR A 84 -8.22 -2.48 -9.31
CA THR A 84 -8.93 -1.31 -9.84
C THR A 84 -8.30 0.00 -9.35
N LEU A 85 -7.93 0.06 -8.07
CA LEU A 85 -7.27 1.23 -7.46
C LEU A 85 -5.83 1.41 -7.94
N ALA A 86 -5.11 0.31 -8.12
CA ALA A 86 -3.71 0.29 -8.48
C ALA A 86 -3.42 -0.82 -9.51
N PRO A 87 -3.68 -0.55 -10.80
CA PRO A 87 -3.49 -1.53 -11.86
C PRO A 87 -2.07 -2.11 -11.87
N GLY A 88 -1.98 -3.43 -11.92
CA GLY A 88 -0.75 -4.22 -11.84
C GLY A 88 -0.24 -4.51 -10.43
N LEU A 89 -0.86 -3.96 -9.38
CA LEU A 89 -0.43 -4.13 -7.98
C LEU A 89 -1.44 -4.87 -7.11
N GLY A 90 -2.66 -5.11 -7.59
CA GLY A 90 -3.77 -5.57 -6.77
C GLY A 90 -3.51 -6.90 -6.06
N GLU A 91 -2.97 -7.88 -6.80
CA GLU A 91 -2.63 -9.18 -6.24
C GLU A 91 -1.52 -9.10 -5.19
N ALA A 92 -0.46 -8.32 -5.46
CA ALA A 92 0.66 -8.15 -4.54
C ALA A 92 0.23 -7.48 -3.24
N LEU A 93 -0.61 -6.44 -3.33
CA LEU A 93 -1.18 -5.74 -2.18
C LEU A 93 -2.09 -6.64 -1.36
N TYR A 94 -2.96 -7.41 -2.02
CA TYR A 94 -3.84 -8.36 -1.36
C TYR A 94 -3.02 -9.41 -0.59
N LYS A 95 -2.04 -10.06 -1.24
CA LYS A 95 -1.17 -11.06 -0.60
C LYS A 95 -0.40 -10.47 0.58
N MET A 96 0.14 -9.27 0.43
CA MET A 96 0.86 -8.56 1.49
C MET A 96 -0.05 -8.30 2.69
N GLU A 97 -1.26 -7.78 2.47
CA GLU A 97 -2.23 -7.54 3.55
C GLU A 97 -2.62 -8.84 4.25
N GLN A 98 -2.90 -9.90 3.49
CA GLN A 98 -3.29 -11.18 4.09
C GLN A 98 -2.17 -11.80 4.92
N LYS A 99 -0.95 -11.77 4.41
CA LYS A 99 0.24 -12.37 5.03
C LYS A 99 0.74 -11.59 6.24
N HIS A 100 0.76 -10.26 6.16
CA HIS A 100 1.40 -9.42 7.18
C HIS A 100 0.40 -8.71 8.09
N GLY A 101 -0.88 -8.67 7.75
CA GLY A 101 -1.86 -7.87 8.48
C GLY A 101 -1.66 -6.36 8.32
N VAL A 102 -0.86 -5.94 7.34
CA VAL A 102 -0.59 -4.53 7.06
C VAL A 102 -1.62 -4.03 6.05
N ASN A 103 -2.24 -2.90 6.35
CA ASN A 103 -3.27 -2.27 5.53
C ASN A 103 -2.75 -2.00 4.09
N ALA A 104 -3.43 -2.55 3.08
CA ALA A 104 -3.03 -2.41 1.68
C ALA A 104 -3.06 -0.95 1.20
N ILE A 105 -4.08 -0.19 1.61
CA ILE A 105 -4.22 1.23 1.26
C ILE A 105 -3.14 2.07 1.94
N PHE A 106 -2.71 1.71 3.16
CA PHE A 106 -1.57 2.33 3.82
C PHE A 106 -0.27 2.10 3.02
N CYS A 107 -0.01 0.87 2.57
CA CYS A 107 1.15 0.57 1.72
C CYS A 107 1.17 1.41 0.44
N LEU A 108 0.03 1.48 -0.27
CA LEU A 108 -0.14 2.32 -1.46
C LEU A 108 0.11 3.80 -1.17
N SER A 109 -0.46 4.30 -0.08
CA SER A 109 -0.40 5.70 0.33
C SER A 109 1.03 6.12 0.71
N VAL A 110 1.76 5.27 1.45
CA VAL A 110 3.18 5.57 1.76
C VAL A 110 4.01 5.58 0.47
N GLY A 111 3.80 4.63 -0.44
CA GLY A 111 4.51 4.62 -1.73
C GLY A 111 4.27 5.91 -2.53
N TRP A 112 3.03 6.39 -2.55
CA TRP A 112 2.68 7.66 -3.18
C TRP A 112 3.31 8.87 -2.47
N VAL A 113 3.24 8.95 -1.14
CA VAL A 113 3.80 10.09 -0.39
C VAL A 113 5.32 10.17 -0.52
N GLU A 114 6.01 9.03 -0.51
CA GLU A 114 7.49 8.97 -0.56
C GLU A 114 8.06 9.24 -1.94
N SER A 115 7.32 8.90 -3.00
CA SER A 115 7.90 8.86 -4.35
C SER A 115 6.97 9.27 -5.49
N GLY A 116 5.70 9.51 -5.19
CA GLY A 116 4.64 9.68 -6.18
C GLY A 116 4.49 8.50 -7.13
N TRP A 117 4.98 7.31 -6.75
CA TRP A 117 5.15 6.16 -7.65
C TRP A 117 6.00 6.45 -8.91
N LYS A 118 6.81 7.51 -8.88
CA LYS A 118 7.64 7.99 -10.02
C LYS A 118 9.12 7.79 -9.82
N HIS A 119 9.59 7.89 -8.58
CA HIS A 119 11.01 7.81 -8.23
C HIS A 119 11.25 6.60 -7.32
N THR A 120 12.47 6.07 -7.31
CA THR A 120 12.82 4.99 -6.40
C THR A 120 14.17 5.28 -5.74
N ALA A 121 14.27 5.03 -4.44
CA ALA A 121 15.51 5.24 -3.68
C ALA A 121 16.59 4.20 -4.06
N ALA A 122 16.16 3.05 -4.56
CA ALA A 122 16.92 2.01 -5.22
C ALA A 122 15.95 1.11 -6.01
N ARG A 123 16.42 0.09 -6.72
CA ARG A 123 15.56 -0.76 -7.58
C ARG A 123 14.31 -1.26 -6.84
N ASN A 124 13.14 -0.88 -7.35
CA ASN A 124 11.79 -1.18 -6.81
C ASN A 124 11.49 -0.64 -5.40
N ASN A 125 12.29 0.29 -4.86
CA ASN A 125 12.11 0.84 -3.51
C ASN A 125 11.41 2.22 -3.57
N TYR A 126 10.09 2.19 -3.64
CA TYR A 126 9.25 3.40 -3.65
C TYR A 126 9.03 3.99 -2.25
N TRP A 127 9.30 3.22 -1.20
CA TRP A 127 9.06 3.62 0.19
C TRP A 127 10.29 4.23 0.86
N GLY A 128 11.49 4.10 0.29
CA GLY A 128 12.72 4.60 0.93
C GLY A 128 13.26 3.70 2.05
N ILE A 129 12.90 2.41 2.05
CA ILE A 129 13.33 1.46 3.09
C ILE A 129 14.85 1.29 3.06
N THR A 130 15.48 1.38 4.23
CA THR A 130 16.92 1.19 4.40
C THR A 130 17.25 -0.24 4.84
N LYS A 131 18.49 -0.67 4.56
CA LYS A 131 19.03 -1.94 5.06
C LYS A 131 19.79 -1.72 6.38
N VAL A 132 19.87 -2.77 7.19
CA VAL A 132 20.75 -2.78 8.38
C VAL A 132 22.19 -2.53 7.92
N GLY A 133 22.86 -1.57 8.55
CA GLY A 133 24.21 -1.14 8.16
C GLY A 133 24.26 -0.01 7.12
N GLY A 134 23.11 0.54 6.72
CA GLY A 134 23.01 1.76 5.89
C GLY A 134 22.81 1.50 4.40
N GLY A 135 22.33 2.51 3.68
CA GLY A 135 21.92 2.42 2.28
C GLY A 135 20.50 1.90 2.08
N PHE A 136 20.00 1.99 0.84
CA PHE A 136 18.64 1.60 0.48
C PHE A 136 18.53 0.12 0.11
N ARG A 137 17.41 -0.50 0.48
CA ARG A 137 17.08 -1.86 0.09
C ARG A 137 16.68 -1.88 -1.40
N SER A 138 17.02 -2.95 -2.10
CA SER A 138 16.61 -3.20 -3.48
C SER A 138 15.88 -4.53 -3.55
N TRP A 139 15.00 -4.64 -4.54
CA TRP A 139 14.22 -5.85 -4.80
C TRP A 139 14.27 -6.19 -6.28
N ASP A 140 14.08 -7.48 -6.61
CA ASP A 140 14.08 -7.95 -7.99
C ASP A 140 12.78 -7.59 -8.72
N SER A 141 11.66 -7.56 -8.00
CA SER A 141 10.35 -7.19 -8.52
C SER A 141 9.59 -6.24 -7.58
N LEU A 142 8.58 -5.57 -8.11
CA LEU A 142 7.71 -4.72 -7.32
C LEU A 142 6.85 -5.53 -6.33
N GLU A 143 6.38 -6.71 -6.72
CA GLU A 143 5.69 -7.65 -5.81
C GLU A 143 6.54 -7.97 -4.57
N SER A 144 7.82 -8.31 -4.77
CA SER A 144 8.73 -8.61 -3.66
C SER A 144 9.04 -7.38 -2.79
N ALA A 145 8.95 -6.17 -3.36
CA ALA A 145 9.10 -4.93 -2.63
C ALA A 145 7.87 -4.61 -1.77
N ILE A 146 6.66 -4.85 -2.29
CA ILE A 146 5.40 -4.74 -1.55
C ILE A 146 5.38 -5.74 -0.38
N ASP A 147 5.71 -7.01 -0.62
CA ASP A 147 5.85 -8.01 0.47
C ASP A 147 6.90 -7.57 1.50
N GLY A 148 8.03 -7.01 1.01
CA GLY A 148 9.08 -6.46 1.85
C GLY A 148 8.64 -5.28 2.72
N PHE A 149 7.77 -4.41 2.20
CA PHE A 149 7.16 -3.32 2.96
C PHE A 149 6.27 -3.88 4.09
N GLY A 150 5.42 -4.87 3.79
CA GLY A 150 4.60 -5.53 4.81
C GLY A 150 5.45 -6.12 5.94
N ALA A 151 6.51 -6.86 5.59
CA ALA A 151 7.46 -7.39 6.57
C ALA A 151 8.18 -6.28 7.37
N TYR A 152 8.48 -5.14 6.75
CA TYR A 152 9.12 -4.00 7.41
C TYR A 152 8.20 -3.36 8.46
N MET A 153 6.91 -3.19 8.16
CA MET A 153 5.94 -2.62 9.12
C MET A 153 5.63 -3.55 10.29
N ASN A 154 5.91 -4.85 10.16
CA ASN A 154 5.83 -5.82 11.25
C ASN A 154 7.08 -5.89 12.15
N GLN A 155 8.11 -5.11 11.86
CA GLN A 155 9.25 -5.03 12.78
C GLN A 155 8.82 -4.44 14.13
N LYS A 156 9.47 -4.88 15.22
CA LYS A 156 9.17 -4.47 16.60
C LYS A 156 9.04 -2.95 16.79
N MET A 157 9.79 -2.16 16.03
CA MET A 157 9.75 -0.69 16.12
C MET A 157 8.51 -0.07 15.49
N TYR A 158 7.80 -0.74 14.58
CA TYR A 158 6.59 -0.26 13.90
C TYR A 158 5.33 -1.00 14.33
N HIS A 159 5.45 -2.27 14.71
CA HIS A 159 4.31 -3.12 15.02
C HIS A 159 3.45 -2.57 16.18
N GLY A 160 2.13 -2.60 16.00
CA GLY A 160 1.12 -2.10 16.94
C GLY A 160 1.06 -0.58 17.07
N LYS A 161 1.63 0.18 16.13
CA LYS A 161 1.72 1.64 16.21
C LYS A 161 0.74 2.33 15.26
N PRO A 162 0.05 3.40 15.73
CA PRO A 162 -0.72 4.25 14.83
C PRO A 162 0.21 5.03 13.90
N ILE A 163 -0.34 5.58 12.81
CA ILE A 163 0.40 6.34 11.77
C ILE A 163 1.34 7.37 12.39
N GLU A 164 0.93 8.14 13.40
CA GLU A 164 1.77 9.17 14.03
C GLU A 164 3.05 8.60 14.65
N GLN A 165 2.94 7.43 15.29
CA GLN A 165 4.10 6.79 15.91
C GLN A 165 5.00 6.15 14.85
N VAL A 166 4.42 5.59 13.78
CA VAL A 166 5.19 5.15 12.61
C VAL A 166 5.94 6.35 12.01
N ALA A 167 5.26 7.47 11.80
CA ALA A 167 5.80 8.70 11.24
C ALA A 167 6.97 9.25 12.05
N LYS A 168 6.87 9.24 13.39
CA LYS A 168 7.96 9.70 14.28
C LYS A 168 9.24 8.88 14.14
N ILE A 169 9.13 7.63 13.70
CA ILE A 169 10.25 6.71 13.51
C ILE A 169 10.74 6.77 12.07
N TYR A 170 9.81 6.80 11.11
CA TYR A 170 10.07 6.76 9.68
C TYR A 170 10.58 8.10 9.14
N CYS A 171 9.96 9.21 9.56
CA CYS A 171 10.27 10.56 9.12
C CYS A 171 10.27 11.56 10.31
N PRO A 172 11.25 11.47 11.25
CA PRO A 172 11.21 12.23 12.51
C PRO A 172 11.13 13.76 12.39
N PRO A 173 11.82 14.44 11.43
CA PRO A 173 11.79 15.91 11.37
C PRO A 173 10.43 16.49 10.93
N THR A 174 9.65 15.75 10.15
CA THR A 174 8.41 16.22 9.51
C THR A 174 7.23 15.28 9.77
N TRP A 175 7.29 14.52 10.86
CA TRP A 175 6.37 13.41 11.15
C TRP A 175 4.89 13.81 11.12
N GLN A 176 4.52 15.01 11.59
CA GLN A 176 3.13 15.47 11.54
C GLN A 176 2.65 15.62 10.10
N LYS A 177 3.48 16.27 9.26
CA LYS A 177 3.16 16.49 7.86
C LYS A 177 3.05 15.15 7.14
N TRP A 178 4.04 14.27 7.33
CA TRP A 178 4.04 12.95 6.73
C TRP A 178 2.80 12.14 7.12
N ALA A 179 2.43 12.12 8.41
CA ALA A 179 1.23 11.41 8.87
C ALA A 179 -0.06 11.98 8.24
N GLY A 180 -0.13 13.31 8.11
CA GLY A 180 -1.24 13.99 7.44
C GLY A 180 -1.32 13.66 5.96
N ASP A 181 -0.20 13.72 5.24
CA ASP A 181 -0.13 13.40 3.81
C ASP A 181 -0.53 11.95 3.53
N VAL A 182 -0.06 11.00 4.37
CA VAL A 182 -0.43 9.59 4.24
C VAL A 182 -1.93 9.41 4.45
N ARG A 183 -2.54 10.04 5.47
CA ARG A 183 -4.00 9.96 5.66
C ARG A 183 -4.78 10.56 4.51
N ALA A 184 -4.33 11.69 3.98
CA ALA A 184 -4.97 12.32 2.82
C ALA A 184 -4.92 11.40 1.59
N ALA A 185 -3.79 10.73 1.35
CA ALA A 185 -3.66 9.74 0.30
C ALA A 185 -4.59 8.53 0.53
N MET A 186 -4.65 8.02 1.77
CA MET A 186 -5.55 6.90 2.12
C MET A 186 -7.02 7.28 1.87
N ALA A 187 -7.43 8.48 2.29
CA ALA A 187 -8.79 8.97 2.07
C ALA A 187 -9.13 9.07 0.57
N GLY A 188 -8.18 9.49 -0.26
CA GLY A 188 -8.32 9.50 -1.71
C GLY A 188 -8.64 8.11 -2.26
N TYR A 189 -7.83 7.10 -1.91
CA TYR A 189 -8.08 5.73 -2.35
C TYR A 189 -9.40 5.15 -1.83
N PHE A 190 -9.79 5.42 -0.58
CA PHE A 190 -11.07 4.94 -0.06
C PHE A 190 -12.26 5.53 -0.83
N SER A 191 -12.18 6.80 -1.23
CA SER A 191 -13.25 7.43 -2.01
C SER A 191 -13.41 6.88 -3.44
N GLU A 192 -12.43 6.12 -3.94
CA GLU A 192 -12.50 5.48 -5.26
C GLU A 192 -13.09 4.07 -5.20
N VAL A 193 -13.24 3.49 -4.00
CA VAL A 193 -13.85 2.17 -3.79
C VAL A 193 -15.36 2.25 -3.54
N GLU A 194 -15.86 3.39 -3.05
CA GLU A 194 -17.28 3.69 -2.82
C GLU A 194 -18.07 3.83 -4.13
#